data_AF-A0A0D8J8A4-F1
#
_entry.id   AF-A0A0D8J8A4-F1
#
_cell.length_a   1.000
_cell.length_b   1.000
_cell.length_c   1.000
_cell.angle_alpha   90.00
_cell.angle_beta   90.00
_cell.angle_gamma   90.00
#
_symmetry.space_group_name_H-M   'P 1'
#
loop_
_entity.id
_entity.type
_entity.pdbx_description
1 polymer ?
#
loop_
_entity_poly.entity_id
_entity_poly.type
_entity_poly.pdbx_seq_one_letter_code
_entity_poly.pdbx_strand_id
1 'polypeptide(L)'
;MTFLPTHYPVHFYGLPDGKVYLCFARFYKAGFNHTDLEFVFARHNDFIYNYNEEVIVPMAEFRAPVYNEMVDNPDPDITILEVKRDIRSYTEAVQYIDSLNLTDLVLNSGIESAERMAEEIQIGA
;
A
#
# COMPACT_ATOMS: atom_id res chain seq x y z
N MET A 1 2.47 -15.73 11.59
CA MET A 1 1.38 -15.14 12.39
C MET A 1 1.60 -13.65 12.33
N THR A 2 0.57 -12.88 12.01
CA THR A 2 0.62 -11.42 11.99
C THR A 2 0.02 -10.83 13.25
N PHE A 3 0.44 -9.62 13.61
CA PHE A 3 -0.14 -8.84 14.69
C PHE A 3 -1.54 -8.31 14.35
N LEU A 4 -1.88 -8.21 13.07
CA LEU A 4 -3.24 -7.87 12.67
C LEU A 4 -4.21 -8.99 13.05
N PRO A 5 -5.38 -8.66 13.66
CA PRO A 5 -6.34 -9.65 14.12
C PRO A 5 -7.15 -10.22 12.94
N THR A 6 -6.47 -10.87 11.99
CA THR A 6 -7.05 -11.46 10.79
C THR A 6 -6.94 -12.98 10.83
N HIS A 7 -7.95 -13.66 10.31
CA HIS A 7 -7.92 -15.12 10.12
C HIS A 7 -7.12 -15.54 8.88
N TYR A 8 -6.88 -14.60 7.98
CA TYR A 8 -6.24 -14.82 6.69
C TYR A 8 -4.86 -14.15 6.62
N PRO A 9 -3.98 -14.61 5.71
CA PRO A 9 -2.68 -13.99 5.50
C PRO A 9 -2.79 -12.50 5.21
N VAL A 10 -1.85 -11.74 5.76
CA VAL A 10 -1.62 -10.35 5.40
C VAL A 10 -0.38 -10.31 4.51
N HIS A 11 -0.50 -9.63 3.37
CA HIS A 11 0.61 -9.38 2.48
C HIS A 11 0.99 -7.91 2.54
N PHE A 12 2.29 -7.64 2.58
CA PHE A 12 2.86 -6.31 2.62
C PHE A 12 3.57 -6.00 1.30
N TYR A 13 3.41 -4.79 0.79
CA TYR A 13 3.97 -4.35 -0.48
C TYR A 13 4.59 -2.96 -0.33
N GLY A 14 5.87 -2.82 -0.66
CA GLY A 14 6.49 -1.53 -0.86
C GLY A 14 6.35 -1.10 -2.31
N LEU A 15 5.78 0.08 -2.57
CA LEU A 15 5.57 0.59 -3.93
C LEU A 15 6.49 1.79 -4.26
N PRO A 16 6.71 2.10 -5.56
CA PRO A 16 7.53 3.24 -6.02
C PRO A 16 7.13 4.61 -5.48
N ASP A 17 5.88 4.77 -5.02
CA ASP A 17 5.37 6.00 -4.42
C ASP A 17 5.89 6.25 -2.99
N GLY A 18 6.76 5.38 -2.50
CA GLY A 18 7.39 5.48 -1.19
C GLY A 18 6.55 4.91 -0.05
N LYS A 19 5.38 4.33 -0.33
CA LYS A 19 4.45 3.87 0.70
C LYS A 19 4.49 2.35 0.87
N VAL A 20 4.14 1.91 2.08
CA VAL A 20 3.93 0.50 2.40
C VAL A 20 2.43 0.23 2.42
N TYR A 21 2.01 -0.81 1.71
CA TYR A 21 0.61 -1.23 1.58
C TYR A 21 0.40 -2.61 2.19
N LEU A 22 -0.80 -2.84 2.69
CA LEU A 22 -1.26 -4.12 3.20
C LEU A 22 -2.46 -4.60 2.37
N CYS A 23 -2.50 -5.89 2.11
CA CYS A 23 -3.66 -6.57 1.55
C CYS A 23 -3.99 -7.82 2.35
N PHE A 24 -5.24 -7.93 2.78
CA PHE A 24 -5.73 -9.08 3.52
C PHE A 24 -7.23 -9.30 3.28
N ALA A 25 -7.66 -10.56 3.41
CA ALA A 25 -9.07 -10.90 3.40
C ALA A 25 -9.65 -10.85 4.81
N ARG A 26 -10.92 -10.45 4.92
CA ARG A 26 -11.71 -10.62 6.15
C ARG A 26 -13.14 -11.02 5.82
N PHE A 27 -13.83 -11.59 6.81
CA PHE A 27 -15.25 -11.86 6.69
C PHE A 27 -16.06 -10.57 6.85
N TYR A 28 -17.12 -10.45 6.06
CA TYR A 28 -18.19 -9.47 6.29
C TYR A 28 -19.55 -10.17 6.31
N LYS A 29 -20.54 -9.52 6.93
CA LYS A 29 -21.91 -10.02 6.98
C LYS A 29 -22.65 -9.58 5.71
N ALA A 30 -22.86 -10.52 4.80
CA ALA A 30 -23.54 -10.28 3.52
C ALA A 30 -25.07 -10.39 3.63
N GLY A 31 -25.59 -11.00 4.70
CA GLY A 31 -27.03 -11.14 4.91
C GLY A 31 -27.40 -11.87 6.21
N PHE A 32 -28.67 -12.28 6.33
CA PHE A 32 -29.12 -13.10 7.45
C PHE A 32 -28.49 -14.51 7.35
N ASN A 33 -27.68 -14.89 8.33
CA ASN A 33 -26.90 -16.13 8.36
C ASN A 33 -25.94 -16.37 7.17
N HIS A 34 -25.51 -15.31 6.49
CA HIS A 34 -24.50 -15.42 5.43
C HIS A 34 -23.29 -14.53 5.71
N THR A 35 -22.12 -15.15 5.73
CA THR A 35 -20.81 -14.50 5.78
C THR A 35 -20.11 -14.72 4.45
N ASP A 36 -19.45 -13.68 3.97
CA ASP A 36 -18.69 -13.71 2.72
C ASP A 36 -17.35 -12.99 2.91
N LEU A 37 -16.47 -13.05 1.92
CA LEU A 37 -15.12 -12.47 1.99
C LEU A 37 -15.05 -11.12 1.30
N GLU A 38 -14.31 -10.20 1.92
CA GLU A 38 -13.88 -8.95 1.30
C GLU A 38 -12.37 -8.80 1.44
N PHE A 39 -11.74 -8.26 0.41
CA PHE A 39 -10.34 -7.89 0.42
C PHE A 39 -10.21 -6.43 0.84
N VAL A 40 -9.36 -6.20 1.85
CA VAL A 40 -9.07 -4.89 2.39
C VAL A 40 -7.69 -4.47 1.90
N PHE A 41 -7.63 -3.28 1.31
CA PHE A 41 -6.40 -2.61 0.91
C PHE A 41 -6.17 -1.43 1.84
N ALA A 42 -5.04 -1.43 2.53
CA ALA A 42 -4.69 -0.42 3.51
C ALA A 42 -3.27 0.09 3.29
N ARG A 43 -2.98 1.30 3.79
CA ARG A 43 -1.64 1.87 3.87
C ARG A 43 -1.10 1.71 5.29
N HIS A 44 0.16 1.32 5.40
CA HIS A 44 0.92 1.36 6.65
C HIS A 44 1.51 2.75 6.85
N ASN A 45 1.26 3.38 7.99
CA ASN A 45 1.73 4.74 8.28
C ASN A 45 3.02 4.76 9.12
N ASP A 46 3.34 3.67 9.81
CA ASP A 46 4.57 3.61 10.62
C ASP A 46 5.86 3.54 9.78
N PHE A 47 5.76 3.25 8.47
CA PHE A 47 6.90 2.98 7.61
C PHE A 47 6.80 3.66 6.24
N ILE A 48 7.95 4.01 5.69
CA ILE A 48 8.17 4.46 4.31
C ILE A 48 8.99 3.39 3.60
N TYR A 49 8.74 3.18 2.31
CA TYR A 49 9.53 2.28 1.48
C TYR A 49 10.48 3.08 0.57
N ASN A 50 11.79 2.88 0.70
CA ASN A 50 12.75 3.37 -0.27
C ASN A 50 12.85 2.35 -1.43
N TYR A 51 12.14 2.62 -2.52
CA TYR A 51 12.09 1.71 -3.67
C TYR A 51 13.46 1.51 -4.34
N ASN A 52 14.31 2.53 -4.38
CA ASN A 52 15.61 2.46 -5.06
C ASN A 52 16.62 1.60 -4.30
N GLU A 53 16.54 1.61 -2.96
CA GLU A 53 17.44 0.85 -2.10
C GLU A 53 16.81 -0.48 -1.63
N GLU A 54 15.53 -0.70 -1.91
CA GLU A 54 14.71 -1.81 -1.40
C GLU A 54 14.72 -1.91 0.13
N VAL A 55 14.68 -0.75 0.80
CA VAL A 55 14.76 -0.63 2.27
C VAL A 55 13.49 -0.03 2.86
N ILE A 56 13.09 -0.54 4.02
CA ILE A 56 11.97 0.01 4.80
C ILE A 56 12.52 0.94 5.89
N VAL A 57 11.96 2.14 5.99
CA VAL A 57 12.39 3.19 6.90
C VAL A 57 11.27 3.48 7.90
N PRO A 58 11.53 3.43 9.22
CA PRO A 58 10.52 3.77 10.21
C PRO A 58 10.29 5.29 10.23
N MET A 59 9.03 5.70 10.36
CA MET A 59 8.69 7.12 10.53
C MET A 59 8.90 7.60 11.97
N ALA A 60 8.95 6.69 12.94
CA ALA A 60 9.22 7.02 14.34
C ALA A 60 10.65 7.57 14.53
N GLU A 61 10.83 8.50 15.47
CA GLU A 61 12.12 9.17 15.74
C GLU A 61 13.23 8.19 16.20
N PHE A 62 12.87 7.03 16.75
CA PHE A 62 13.84 6.03 17.18
C PHE A 62 14.31 5.17 16.00
N ARG A 63 15.47 5.55 15.46
CA ARG A 63 16.11 4.92 14.29
C ARG A 63 16.95 3.71 14.69
N ALA A 64 16.31 2.56 14.82
CA ALA A 64 16.99 1.27 14.71
C ALA A 64 16.89 0.76 13.25
N PRO A 65 17.82 -0.08 12.78
CA PRO A 65 17.62 -0.78 11.51
C PRO A 65 16.33 -1.59 11.56
N VAL A 66 15.46 -1.39 10.57
CA VAL A 66 14.19 -2.10 10.43
C VAL A 66 14.42 -3.28 9.51
N TYR A 67 14.09 -4.48 10.01
CA TYR A 67 14.04 -5.69 9.20
C TYR A 67 12.66 -5.84 8.57
N ASN A 68 12.55 -6.54 7.44
CA ASN A 68 11.28 -6.71 6.73
C ASN A 68 10.19 -7.34 7.60
N GLU A 69 10.57 -8.22 8.53
CA GLU A 69 9.67 -8.87 9.48
C GLU A 69 9.07 -7.89 10.50
N MET A 70 9.69 -6.73 10.71
CA MET A 70 9.23 -5.72 11.68
C MET A 70 8.10 -4.84 11.14
N VAL A 71 7.78 -4.95 9.84
CA VAL A 71 6.59 -4.28 9.27
C VAL A 71 5.31 -4.88 9.83
N ASP A 72 5.37 -6.14 10.25
CA ASP A 72 4.33 -6.76 11.04
C ASP A 72 4.57 -6.39 12.50
N ASN A 73 4.01 -5.28 12.96
CA ASN A 73 4.19 -4.74 14.31
C ASN A 73 2.89 -4.76 15.13
N PRO A 74 2.97 -4.82 16.47
CA PRO A 74 1.81 -4.68 17.34
C PRO A 74 1.17 -3.29 17.17
N ASP A 75 -0.16 -3.27 17.17
CA ASP A 75 -1.00 -2.06 17.03
C ASP A 75 -0.55 -1.13 15.89
N PRO A 76 -0.48 -1.62 14.64
CA PRO A 76 0.05 -0.86 13.52
C PRO A 76 -0.87 0.32 13.17
N ASP A 77 -0.29 1.50 12.88
CA ASP A 77 -1.08 2.60 12.33
C ASP A 77 -1.40 2.35 10.85
N ILE A 78 -2.61 1.87 10.59
CA ILE A 78 -3.09 1.58 9.23
C ILE A 78 -4.27 2.47 8.82
N THR A 79 -4.22 2.96 7.59
CA THR A 79 -5.34 3.65 6.94
C THR A 79 -5.97 2.73 5.90
N ILE A 80 -7.23 2.31 6.10
CA ILE A 80 -7.98 1.57 5.07
C ILE A 80 -8.26 2.51 3.90
N LEU A 81 -7.81 2.15 2.71
CA LEU A 81 -8.01 2.92 1.49
C LEU A 81 -9.24 2.44 0.74
N GLU A 82 -9.35 1.12 0.56
CA GLU A 82 -10.43 0.52 -0.21
C GLU A 82 -10.77 -0.88 0.31
N VAL A 83 -12.03 -1.27 0.09
CA VAL A 83 -12.53 -2.61 0.42
C VAL A 83 -13.26 -3.14 -0.81
N LYS A 84 -12.84 -4.31 -1.30
CA LYS A 84 -13.39 -4.94 -2.50
C LYS A 84 -14.01 -6.29 -2.22
N ARG A 85 -15.22 -6.50 -2.75
CA ARG A 85 -16.01 -7.73 -2.60
C ARG A 85 -16.09 -8.55 -3.88
N ASP A 86 -15.71 -7.94 -5.00
CA ASP A 86 -15.66 -8.54 -6.32
C ASP A 86 -14.35 -9.31 -6.54
N ILE A 87 -13.30 -9.02 -5.77
CA ILE A 87 -12.04 -9.78 -5.74
C ILE A 87 -12.23 -11.08 -4.97
N ARG A 88 -11.89 -12.20 -5.61
CA ARG A 88 -12.13 -13.56 -5.10
C ARG A 88 -10.88 -14.32 -4.71
N SER A 89 -9.70 -13.79 -5.01
CA SER A 89 -8.43 -14.44 -4.72
C SER A 89 -7.32 -13.44 -4.42
N TYR A 90 -6.27 -13.90 -3.73
CA TYR A 90 -5.06 -13.11 -3.53
C TYR A 90 -4.35 -12.79 -4.85
N THR A 91 -4.46 -13.64 -5.88
CA THR A 91 -3.92 -13.35 -7.21
C THR A 91 -4.60 -12.14 -7.83
N GLU A 92 -5.94 -12.07 -7.76
CA GLU A 92 -6.70 -10.90 -8.22
C GLU A 92 -6.38 -9.66 -7.37
N ALA A 93 -6.17 -9.83 -6.06
CA ALA A 93 -5.78 -8.73 -5.18
C ALA A 93 -4.40 -8.14 -5.53
N VAL A 94 -3.42 -8.99 -5.85
CA VAL A 94 -2.09 -8.57 -6.35
C VAL A 94 -2.22 -7.80 -7.66
N GLN A 95 -3.00 -8.33 -8.62
CA GLN A 95 -3.23 -7.64 -9.89
C GLN A 95 -3.85 -6.25 -9.70
N TYR A 96 -4.73 -6.11 -8.71
CA TYR A 96 -5.31 -4.81 -8.38
C TYR A 96 -4.27 -3.86 -7.79
N ILE A 97 -3.39 -4.31 -6.89
CA ILE A 97 -2.27 -3.48 -6.38
C ILE A 97 -1.34 -3.03 -7.51
N ASP A 98 -0.97 -3.94 -8.41
CA ASP A 98 -0.12 -3.62 -9.56
C ASP A 98 -0.78 -2.55 -10.45
N SER A 99 -2.11 -2.60 -10.60
CA SER A 99 -2.87 -1.58 -11.35
C SER A 99 -2.85 -0.20 -10.68
N LEU A 100 -2.85 -0.13 -9.35
CA LEU A 100 -2.68 1.12 -8.61
C LEU A 100 -1.30 1.72 -8.85
N ASN A 101 -0.26 0.89 -8.78
CA ASN A 101 1.12 1.30 -9.03
C ASN A 101 1.30 1.85 -10.45
N LEU A 102 0.76 1.16 -11.46
CA LEU A 102 0.77 1.65 -12.85
C LEU A 102 0.05 2.99 -12.99
N THR A 103 -1.05 3.19 -12.28
CA THR A 103 -1.81 4.45 -12.33
C THR A 103 -1.00 5.59 -11.73
N ASP A 104 -0.38 5.39 -10.56
CA ASP A 104 0.47 6.40 -9.92
C ASP A 104 1.76 6.67 -10.73
N LEU A 105 2.41 5.65 -11.30
CA LEU A 105 3.57 5.83 -12.18
C LEU A 105 3.22 6.64 -13.44
N VAL A 106 2.08 6.35 -14.07
CA VAL A 106 1.61 7.05 -15.28
C VAL A 106 1.20 8.49 -14.95
N LEU A 107 0.52 8.73 -13.83
CA LEU A 107 0.12 10.07 -13.41
C LEU A 107 1.32 10.91 -12.95
N ASN A 108 2.23 10.35 -12.15
CA ASN A 108 3.39 11.09 -11.65
C ASN A 108 4.41 11.38 -12.76
N SER A 109 4.64 10.47 -13.70
CA SER A 109 5.50 10.75 -14.86
C SER A 109 4.91 11.84 -15.78
N GLY A 110 3.58 11.92 -15.88
CA GLY A 110 2.88 13.00 -16.58
C GLY A 110 3.03 14.36 -15.88
N ILE A 111 2.98 14.38 -14.54
CA ILE A 111 3.16 15.59 -13.72
C ILE A 111 4.62 16.08 -13.77
N GLU A 112 5.61 15.20 -13.57
CA GLU A 112 7.03 15.58 -13.66
C GLU A 112 7.40 16.13 -15.05
N SER A 113 6.81 15.56 -16.10
CA SER A 113 6.99 16.05 -17.48
C SER A 113 6.34 17.43 -17.67
N ALA A 114 5.14 17.66 -17.11
CA ALA A 114 4.45 18.94 -17.19
C ALA A 114 5.13 20.04 -16.36
N GLU A 115 5.66 19.71 -15.18
CA GLU A 115 6.42 20.63 -14.32
C GLU A 115 7.74 21.06 -14.98
N ARG A 116 8.48 20.12 -15.59
CA ARG A 116 9.68 20.45 -16.38
C ARG A 116 9.38 21.36 -17.58
N MET A 117 8.28 21.12 -18.29
CA MET A 117 7.86 22.00 -19.39
C MET A 117 7.46 23.40 -18.89
N ALA A 118 6.82 23.49 -17.72
CA ALA A 118 6.44 24.77 -17.13
C ALA A 118 7.67 25.57 -16.65
N GLU A 119 8.68 24.92 -16.07
CA GLU A 119 9.93 25.57 -15.67
C GLU A 119 10.73 26.09 -16.87
N GLU A 120 10.81 25.33 -17.98
CA GLU A 120 11.50 25.75 -19.21
C GLU A 120 10.84 26.98 -19.87
N ILE A 121 9.51 27.11 -19.77
CA ILE A 121 8.78 28.29 -20.28
C ILE A 121 9.06 29.53 -19.42
N GLN A 122 9.27 29.37 -18.11
CA GLN A 122 9.47 30.48 -17.18
C GLN A 122 10.87 31.12 -17.24
N ILE A 123 11.91 30.34 -17.61
CA ILE A 123 13.29 30.80 -17.78
C ILE A 123 13.62 31.30 -19.20
N GLY A 124 12.67 31.15 -20.14
CA GLY A 124 12.80 31.59 -21.53
C GLY A 124 12.03 32.87 -21.89
N ALA A 125 11.44 33.57 -20.92
CA ALA A 125 10.64 34.78 -21.12
C ALA A 125 11.34 36.07 -20.67
#